data_AF-A0A3E2NJ42-F1
#
_entry.id   AF-A0A3E2NJ42-F1
#
_cell.length_a   1.000
_cell.length_b   1.000
_cell.length_c   1.000
_cell.angle_alpha   90.00
_cell.angle_beta   90.00
_cell.angle_gamma   90.00
#
_symmetry.space_group_name_H-M   'P 1'
#
loop_
_entity.id
_entity.type
_entity.pdbx_description
1 polymer ?
#
loop_
_entity_poly.entity_id
_entity_poly.type
_entity_poly.pdbx_seq_one_letter_code
_entity_poly.pdbx_strand_id
1 'polypeptide(L)'
;MNNAPYAPWEHYPKTLRHYEVENPMSVVVDFFSADSVKGHGKRLKEWRYYVVNDEHYDEKRHGPGTLLFIYDLNLRILEAMYLLLVSYKNFSYQRKQLTEEQLEEEKEQWEYYPKNLSLKEQLEPYKAVKKVFKKIKPQEYRDQLHEWSHVALYNNTDVESLYAGEVITVYENLIKLYSAAWLISQREGGRPQLKRSKFESSLTETSTKPIVLRSISPEPTAAEKLALEEIKNLILKCCPQIQMIIHLGTHPKPFTFYLLILISDDEKTPEHEVSNKIEDNCQYLAHVHAIVHKVNSAKEALNIGRRFWSTVMKKGFVLYQFPELILPAHSEVTNEILLERAKFNWERWGKQGGEFLKGAELYRADNKFRLAAFLLHQSVESVLKAIIQAVIGYRVQMHNLSRLLRLTLLFTDELKDVFELDTTEGAQLYQLLQNSYSQSRYSSSFDPDGDSLRILSKQVTKFNKVAERIYKQYIEDINC
;
A
#
# COMPACT_ATOMS: atom_id res chain seq x y z
N MET A 1 -5.19 51.02 7.21
CA MET A 1 -3.81 51.54 7.19
C MET A 1 -2.92 50.45 6.61
N ASN A 2 -2.57 50.57 5.33
CA ASN A 2 -1.53 49.78 4.68
C ASN A 2 -0.18 50.43 4.99
N ASN A 3 0.76 49.67 5.58
CA ASN A 3 2.20 49.97 5.63
C ASN A 3 2.96 48.71 5.18
N ALA A 4 3.70 48.82 4.07
CA ALA A 4 4.37 47.78 3.25
C ALA A 4 5.77 47.37 3.82
N PRO A 5 6.61 46.43 3.27
CA PRO A 5 6.85 46.12 1.84
C PRO A 5 7.26 44.67 1.44
N TYR A 6 6.97 43.61 2.20
CA TYR A 6 7.39 42.25 1.82
C TYR A 6 6.19 41.35 1.48
N ALA A 7 6.33 40.58 0.40
CA ALA A 7 5.34 39.59 0.01
C ALA A 7 5.27 38.45 1.04
N PRO A 8 4.10 37.83 1.29
CA PRO A 8 3.82 36.96 2.45
C PRO A 8 4.58 35.61 2.48
N TRP A 9 5.66 35.47 1.72
CA TRP A 9 6.48 34.26 1.53
C TRP A 9 7.11 33.70 2.82
N GLU A 10 7.25 34.50 3.88
CA GLU A 10 7.88 34.09 5.14
C GLU A 10 7.17 32.92 5.84
N HIS A 11 5.88 32.72 5.55
CA HIS A 11 5.06 31.68 6.16
C HIS A 11 4.68 30.55 5.20
N TYR A 12 5.07 30.66 3.93
CA TYR A 12 4.81 29.60 2.95
C TYR A 12 5.77 28.44 3.16
N PRO A 13 5.31 27.19 3.03
CA PRO A 13 6.17 26.01 3.01
C PRO A 13 7.13 26.09 1.83
N LYS A 14 8.41 25.77 2.05
CA LYS A 14 9.48 25.77 1.03
C LYS A 14 9.99 24.37 0.74
N THR A 15 9.79 23.42 1.64
CA THR A 15 10.32 22.05 1.54
C THR A 15 9.25 21.01 1.20
N LEU A 16 7.97 21.39 1.30
CA LEU A 16 6.84 20.53 0.97
C LEU A 16 6.51 20.58 -0.53
N ARG A 17 6.18 19.41 -1.09
CA ARG A 17 5.60 19.28 -2.44
C ARG A 17 4.15 19.76 -2.44
N HIS A 18 3.61 20.06 -3.62
CA HIS A 18 2.24 20.57 -3.75
C HIS A 18 1.19 19.71 -3.03
N TYR A 19 1.19 18.39 -3.24
CA TYR A 19 0.26 17.48 -2.57
C TYR A 19 0.48 17.41 -1.04
N GLU A 20 1.70 17.69 -0.56
CA GLU A 20 2.03 17.73 0.87
C GLU A 20 1.55 19.02 1.53
N VAL A 21 1.41 20.10 0.75
CA VAL A 21 0.76 21.34 1.19
C VAL A 21 -0.76 21.16 1.27
N GLU A 22 -1.35 20.44 0.30
CA GLU A 22 -2.77 20.08 0.32
C GLU A 22 -3.11 19.08 1.43
N ASN A 23 -2.20 18.15 1.72
CA ASN A 23 -2.34 17.16 2.77
C ASN A 23 -1.13 17.14 3.73
N PRO A 24 -1.00 18.11 4.64
CA PRO A 24 0.13 18.17 5.57
C PRO A 24 0.21 16.98 6.52
N MET A 25 -0.90 16.28 6.75
CA MET A 25 -0.91 15.07 7.60
C MET A 25 -0.08 13.94 7.00
N SER A 26 0.02 13.82 5.67
CA SER A 26 0.86 12.77 5.06
C SER A 26 2.33 12.93 5.45
N VAL A 27 2.81 14.17 5.57
CA VAL A 27 4.18 14.47 6.01
C VAL A 27 4.41 14.07 7.47
N VAL A 28 3.40 14.26 8.33
CA VAL A 28 3.46 13.83 9.74
C VAL A 28 3.55 12.31 9.85
N VAL A 29 2.76 11.60 9.05
CA VAL A 29 2.80 10.13 8.97
C VAL A 29 4.16 9.66 8.44
N ASP A 30 4.61 10.21 7.31
CA ASP A 30 5.89 9.86 6.69
C ASP A 30 7.08 10.10 7.65
N PHE A 31 7.02 11.15 8.48
CA PHE A 31 8.02 11.41 9.51
C PHE A 31 8.11 10.22 10.47
N PHE A 32 6.99 9.78 11.08
CA PHE A 32 7.00 8.65 12.02
C PHE A 32 7.12 7.26 11.38
N SER A 33 6.99 7.18 10.05
CA SER A 33 7.39 5.98 9.29
C SER A 33 8.91 5.87 9.15
N ALA A 34 9.64 6.99 9.15
CA ALA A 34 11.10 7.00 9.04
C ALA A 34 11.82 6.61 10.35
N ASP A 35 11.21 6.90 11.51
CA ASP A 35 11.67 6.41 12.83
C ASP A 35 10.58 6.58 13.92
N SER A 36 10.79 5.94 15.06
CA SER A 36 10.00 6.20 16.27
C SER A 36 10.25 7.61 16.83
N VAL A 37 9.31 8.15 17.62
CA VAL A 37 9.50 9.45 18.33
C VAL A 37 10.82 9.47 19.11
N LYS A 38 11.18 8.34 19.75
CA LYS A 38 12.43 8.20 20.49
C LYS A 38 13.65 8.19 19.57
N GLY A 39 13.55 7.54 18.41
CA GLY A 39 14.62 7.50 17.42
C GLY A 39 14.89 8.86 16.79
N HIS A 40 13.85 9.58 16.37
CA HIS A 40 13.97 10.98 15.93
C HIS A 40 14.58 11.85 17.02
N GLY A 41 14.13 11.71 18.27
CA GLY A 41 14.72 12.44 19.40
C GLY A 41 16.20 12.12 19.62
N LYS A 42 16.62 10.86 19.41
CA LYS A 42 18.04 10.46 19.50
C LYS A 42 18.87 11.12 18.39
N ARG A 43 18.40 11.07 17.15
CA ARG A 43 19.09 11.69 15.98
C ARG A 43 19.17 13.20 16.12
N LEU A 44 18.11 13.86 16.59
CA LEU A 44 18.12 15.30 16.85
C LEU A 44 19.10 15.66 17.98
N LYS A 45 19.17 14.84 19.04
CA LYS A 45 20.13 15.04 20.13
C LYS A 45 21.58 14.88 19.65
N GLU A 46 21.83 13.92 18.78
CA GLU A 46 23.12 13.69 18.14
C GLU A 46 23.49 14.86 17.23
N TRP A 47 22.58 15.33 16.38
CA TRP A 47 22.82 16.54 15.58
C TRP A 47 23.17 17.75 16.45
N ARG A 48 22.39 18.01 17.51
CA ARG A 48 22.68 19.07 18.49
C ARG A 48 24.07 18.91 19.12
N TYR A 49 24.52 17.67 19.37
CA TYR A 49 25.84 17.43 19.96
C TYR A 49 26.95 17.98 19.07
N TYR A 50 26.91 17.71 17.77
CA TYR A 50 27.90 18.23 16.82
C TYR A 50 27.81 19.74 16.62
N VAL A 51 26.62 20.33 16.78
CA VAL A 51 26.45 21.79 16.72
C VAL A 51 27.09 22.51 17.92
N VAL A 52 27.05 21.90 19.11
CA VAL A 52 27.48 22.56 20.37
C VAL A 52 28.93 22.27 20.74
N ASN A 53 29.45 21.08 20.42
CA ASN A 53 30.74 20.61 20.92
C ASN A 53 31.92 20.83 19.96
N ASP A 54 31.73 21.63 18.90
CA ASP A 54 32.80 21.95 17.94
C ASP A 54 33.43 20.68 17.33
N GLU A 55 32.58 19.69 17.05
CA GLU A 55 32.95 18.41 16.43
C GLU A 55 32.27 18.29 15.06
N HIS A 56 32.94 17.63 14.11
CA HIS A 56 32.34 17.36 12.81
C HIS A 56 31.51 16.07 12.84
N TYR A 57 30.36 16.09 12.17
CA TYR A 57 29.53 14.92 12.00
C TYR A 57 30.25 13.88 11.12
N ASP A 58 30.59 12.72 11.70
CA ASP A 58 31.31 11.62 11.03
C ASP A 58 30.57 10.28 11.16
N GLU A 59 29.42 10.16 10.49
CA GLU A 59 28.71 8.87 10.45
C GLU A 59 29.36 7.93 9.44
N LYS A 60 29.99 6.87 9.94
CA LYS A 60 30.87 5.99 9.15
C LYS A 60 30.19 5.17 8.06
N ARG A 61 28.88 4.90 8.18
CA ARG A 61 28.17 3.96 7.31
C ARG A 61 27.62 4.61 6.03
N HIS A 62 27.11 5.83 6.14
CA HIS A 62 26.40 6.55 5.10
C HIS A 62 26.92 7.99 4.93
N GLY A 63 27.88 8.40 5.75
CA GLY A 63 28.54 9.69 5.64
C GLY A 63 27.65 10.87 6.02
N PRO A 64 28.01 12.10 5.60
CA PRO A 64 27.27 13.32 5.94
C PRO A 64 25.85 13.37 5.36
N GLY A 65 25.53 12.51 4.38
CA GLY A 65 24.19 12.40 3.80
C GLY A 65 23.10 12.05 4.83
N THR A 66 23.47 11.32 5.90
CA THR A 66 22.55 11.03 7.00
C THR A 66 22.09 12.31 7.71
N LEU A 67 23.00 13.26 7.89
CA LEU A 67 22.68 14.52 8.53
C LEU A 67 21.77 15.40 7.66
N LEU A 68 22.03 15.41 6.34
CA LEU A 68 21.17 16.11 5.38
C LEU A 68 19.75 15.53 5.38
N PHE A 69 19.61 14.22 5.43
CA PHE A 69 18.31 13.56 5.55
C PHE A 69 17.58 13.94 6.85
N ILE A 70 18.28 14.00 7.98
CA ILE A 70 17.71 14.44 9.27
C ILE A 70 17.27 15.91 9.19
N TYR A 71 18.07 16.77 8.57
CA TYR A 71 17.75 18.18 8.32
C TYR A 71 16.46 18.31 7.49
N ASP A 72 16.36 17.60 6.36
CA ASP A 72 15.21 17.66 5.47
C ASP A 72 13.92 17.17 6.16
N LEU A 73 14.00 16.06 6.90
CA LEU A 73 12.87 15.54 7.68
C LEU A 73 12.36 16.56 8.70
N ASN A 74 13.29 17.24 9.39
CA ASN A 74 12.96 18.24 10.40
C ASN A 74 12.28 19.48 9.83
N LEU A 75 12.74 19.97 8.68
CA LEU A 75 12.09 21.08 8.00
C LEU A 75 10.68 20.70 7.53
N ARG A 76 10.54 19.52 6.93
CA ARG A 76 9.25 19.04 6.41
C ARG A 76 8.21 18.90 7.51
N ILE A 77 8.55 18.25 8.64
CA ILE A 77 7.61 18.11 9.77
C ILE A 77 7.24 19.47 10.37
N LEU A 78 8.19 20.41 10.43
CA LEU A 78 7.95 21.74 10.96
C LEU A 78 6.96 22.54 10.10
N GLU A 79 7.15 22.53 8.79
CA GLU A 79 6.23 23.18 7.85
C GLU A 79 4.84 22.54 7.87
N ALA A 80 4.77 21.20 7.86
CA ALA A 80 3.51 20.48 7.89
C ALA A 80 2.70 20.77 9.16
N MET A 81 3.36 20.74 10.33
CA MET A 81 2.72 21.05 11.59
C MET A 81 2.27 22.52 11.70
N TYR A 82 2.99 23.45 11.05
CA TYR A 82 2.55 24.83 10.95
C TYR A 82 1.28 24.96 10.10
N LEU A 83 1.20 24.28 8.94
CA LEU A 83 0.00 24.27 8.10
C LEU A 83 -1.20 23.67 8.84
N LEU A 84 -1.01 22.56 9.57
CA LEU A 84 -2.05 21.96 10.41
C LEU A 84 -2.51 22.91 11.53
N LEU A 85 -1.61 23.70 12.11
CA LEU A 85 -1.99 24.72 13.09
C LEU A 85 -2.83 25.84 12.48
N VAL A 86 -2.49 26.29 11.27
CA VAL A 86 -3.25 27.32 10.55
C VAL A 86 -4.65 26.81 10.19
N SER A 87 -4.76 25.59 9.66
CA SER A 87 -6.06 24.98 9.36
C SER A 87 -6.88 24.75 10.63
N TYR A 88 -6.25 24.31 11.72
CA TYR A 88 -6.91 24.13 13.02
C TYR A 88 -7.58 25.41 13.52
N LYS A 89 -6.91 26.58 13.42
CA LYS A 89 -7.51 27.86 13.84
C LYS A 89 -8.80 28.20 13.09
N ASN A 90 -8.92 27.75 11.83
CA ASN A 90 -10.08 28.06 10.99
C ASN A 90 -11.28 27.15 11.28
N PHE A 91 -11.06 25.95 11.85
CA PHE A 91 -12.09 24.92 12.03
C PHE A 91 -12.19 24.37 13.46
N SER A 92 -11.55 25.00 14.45
CA SER A 92 -11.47 24.48 15.83
C SER A 92 -12.84 24.32 16.49
N TYR A 93 -13.84 25.11 16.09
CA TYR A 93 -15.21 25.07 16.64
C TYR A 93 -16.00 23.79 16.26
N GLN A 94 -15.56 23.05 15.24
CA GLN A 94 -16.26 21.85 14.76
C GLN A 94 -15.77 20.56 15.43
N ARG A 95 -14.74 20.62 16.28
CA ARG A 95 -14.09 19.44 16.85
C ARG A 95 -14.59 19.15 18.27
N LYS A 96 -14.90 17.88 18.54
CA LYS A 96 -15.28 17.40 19.88
C LYS A 96 -14.09 17.53 20.84
N GLN A 97 -14.36 17.99 22.06
CA GLN A 97 -13.37 18.01 23.13
C GLN A 97 -13.20 16.60 23.69
N LEU A 98 -11.94 16.18 23.89
CA LEU A 98 -11.61 14.93 24.56
C LEU A 98 -11.88 15.02 26.07
N THR A 99 -12.35 13.92 26.65
CA THR A 99 -12.53 13.78 28.10
C THR A 99 -11.25 13.26 28.77
N GLU A 100 -11.11 13.46 30.08
CA GLU A 100 -9.99 12.92 30.86
C GLU A 100 -9.99 11.38 30.90
N GLU A 101 -11.17 10.76 30.84
CA GLU A 101 -11.31 9.30 30.76
C GLU A 101 -10.72 8.74 29.45
N GLN A 102 -11.02 9.37 28.32
CA GLN A 102 -10.42 9.00 27.02
C GLN A 102 -8.90 9.15 27.04
N LEU A 103 -8.38 10.15 27.75
CA LEU A 103 -6.94 10.36 27.89
C LEU A 103 -6.24 9.22 28.62
N GLU A 104 -6.85 8.68 29.67
CA GLU A 104 -6.29 7.55 30.42
C GLU A 104 -6.34 6.26 29.58
N GLU A 105 -7.41 6.04 28.81
CA GLU A 105 -7.48 4.93 27.87
C GLU A 105 -6.36 5.01 26.80
N GLU A 106 -6.13 6.19 26.22
CA GLU A 106 -5.06 6.40 25.24
C GLU A 106 -3.67 6.10 25.83
N LYS A 107 -3.39 6.54 27.06
CA LYS A 107 -2.12 6.26 27.76
C LYS A 107 -1.91 4.77 28.03
N GLU A 108 -2.99 4.06 28.31
CA GLU A 108 -2.95 2.62 28.54
C GLU A 108 -2.70 1.87 27.24
N GLN A 109 -3.36 2.29 26.15
CA GLN A 109 -3.40 1.54 24.89
C GLN A 109 -2.23 1.83 23.95
N TRP A 110 -1.74 3.07 23.87
CA TRP A 110 -0.78 3.46 22.83
C TRP A 110 0.68 3.07 23.12
N GLU A 111 1.43 2.71 22.09
CA GLU A 111 2.82 2.23 22.18
C GLU A 111 3.75 3.26 22.83
N TYR A 112 3.55 4.53 22.48
CA TYR A 112 4.24 5.67 23.05
C TYR A 112 3.20 6.61 23.66
N TYR A 113 3.59 7.42 24.64
CA TYR A 113 2.73 8.52 25.09
C TYR A 113 3.64 9.65 25.61
N PRO A 114 3.51 10.89 25.10
CA PRO A 114 4.45 11.95 25.41
C PRO A 114 4.30 12.46 26.84
N LYS A 115 5.41 12.41 27.60
CA LYS A 115 5.49 12.89 28.99
C LYS A 115 5.96 14.34 29.12
N ASN A 116 6.51 14.90 28.05
CA ASN A 116 7.04 16.26 27.96
C ASN A 116 5.98 17.32 27.60
N LEU A 117 4.71 16.94 27.50
CA LEU A 117 3.57 17.83 27.28
C LEU A 117 2.75 17.97 28.58
N SER A 118 2.30 19.17 28.89
CA SER A 118 1.37 19.41 30.00
C SER A 118 0.00 18.78 29.72
N LEU A 119 -0.80 18.52 30.75
CA LEU A 119 -2.13 17.89 30.60
C LEU A 119 -3.04 18.65 29.61
N LYS A 120 -3.00 20.00 29.63
CA LYS A 120 -3.73 20.85 28.67
C LYS A 120 -3.25 20.69 27.23
N GLU A 121 -1.97 20.38 27.03
CA GLU A 121 -1.39 20.13 25.71
C GLU A 121 -1.59 18.67 25.27
N GLN A 122 -1.69 17.73 26.20
CA GLN A 122 -2.04 16.35 25.89
C GLN A 122 -3.50 16.25 25.42
N LEU A 123 -4.43 16.96 26.07
CA LEU A 123 -5.81 17.04 25.62
C LEU A 123 -5.94 17.80 24.28
N GLU A 124 -5.18 18.89 24.11
CA GLU A 124 -5.22 19.72 22.91
C GLU A 124 -3.80 19.96 22.34
N PRO A 125 -3.27 19.02 21.52
CA PRO A 125 -1.89 19.06 21.05
C PRO A 125 -1.56 20.27 20.18
N TYR A 126 -2.54 20.87 19.50
CA TYR A 126 -2.36 22.14 18.78
C TYR A 126 -1.96 23.31 19.69
N LYS A 127 -2.23 23.26 21.01
CA LYS A 127 -1.69 24.26 21.96
C LYS A 127 -0.18 24.15 22.08
N ALA A 128 0.37 22.94 22.05
CA ALA A 128 1.83 22.73 22.04
C ALA A 128 2.43 23.24 20.73
N VAL A 129 1.82 22.89 19.59
CA VAL A 129 2.24 23.40 18.27
C VAL A 129 2.21 24.93 18.23
N LYS A 130 1.14 25.56 18.76
CA LYS A 130 1.03 27.02 18.87
C LYS A 130 2.15 27.64 19.72
N LYS A 131 2.59 26.96 20.79
CA LYS A 131 3.69 27.44 21.63
C LYS A 131 5.03 27.36 20.91
N VAL A 132 5.27 26.31 20.12
CA VAL A 132 6.48 26.16 19.30
C VAL A 132 6.62 27.39 18.37
N PHE A 133 5.58 27.74 17.63
CA PHE A 133 5.60 28.88 16.70
C PHE A 133 5.29 30.25 17.34
N LYS A 134 5.29 30.35 18.69
CA LYS A 134 4.93 31.59 19.39
C LYS A 134 6.05 32.63 19.26
N LYS A 135 7.28 32.21 19.57
CA LYS A 135 8.47 33.08 19.62
C LYS A 135 9.29 33.01 18.33
N ILE A 136 9.41 31.82 17.74
CA ILE A 136 10.20 31.57 16.52
C ILE A 136 9.22 31.31 15.36
N LYS A 137 9.46 31.92 14.21
CA LYS A 137 8.62 31.76 13.00
C LYS A 137 9.15 30.65 12.08
N PRO A 138 8.32 30.10 11.16
CA PRO A 138 8.77 29.06 10.25
C PRO A 138 10.04 29.40 9.47
N GLN A 139 10.19 30.64 9.00
CA GLN A 139 11.40 31.08 8.31
C GLN A 139 12.63 31.05 9.22
N GLU A 140 12.53 31.59 10.43
CA GLU A 140 13.61 31.62 11.42
C GLU A 140 14.05 30.20 11.83
N TYR A 141 13.13 29.24 11.91
CA TYR A 141 13.48 27.82 12.08
C TYR A 141 14.27 27.25 10.91
N ARG A 142 13.97 27.65 9.67
CA ARG A 142 14.75 27.21 8.49
C ARG A 142 16.17 27.73 8.58
N ASP A 143 16.30 29.02 8.90
CA ASP A 143 17.59 29.68 8.97
C ASP A 143 18.45 29.03 10.08
N GLN A 144 17.88 28.84 11.27
CA GLN A 144 18.57 28.18 12.39
C GLN A 144 18.94 26.72 12.08
N LEU A 145 18.04 25.92 11.48
CA LEU A 145 18.35 24.53 11.14
C LEU A 145 19.36 24.43 9.99
N HIS A 146 19.36 25.39 9.07
CA HIS A 146 20.36 25.47 8.01
C HIS A 146 21.74 25.76 8.60
N GLU A 147 21.83 26.72 9.51
CA GLU A 147 23.07 27.02 10.25
C GLU A 147 23.55 25.82 11.06
N TRP A 148 22.64 25.08 11.72
CA TRP A 148 23.00 23.83 12.42
C TRP A 148 23.61 22.79 11.49
N SER A 149 23.12 22.67 10.25
CA SER A 149 23.71 21.75 9.27
C SER A 149 25.10 22.21 8.85
N HIS A 150 25.30 23.52 8.65
CA HIS A 150 26.60 24.07 8.33
C HIS A 150 27.62 23.82 9.45
N VAL A 151 27.29 24.20 10.69
CA VAL A 151 28.19 24.03 11.85
C VAL A 151 28.57 22.56 12.05
N ALA A 152 27.59 21.65 12.01
CA ALA A 152 27.85 20.23 12.20
C ALA A 152 28.63 19.55 11.05
N LEU A 153 28.73 20.17 9.87
CA LEU A 153 29.43 19.61 8.71
C LEU A 153 30.80 20.25 8.45
N TYR A 154 31.15 21.34 9.14
CA TYR A 154 32.46 21.98 8.96
C TYR A 154 33.57 21.28 9.75
N ASN A 155 34.76 21.24 9.15
CA ASN A 155 35.95 20.64 9.77
C ASN A 155 36.80 21.65 10.58
N ASN A 156 36.63 22.96 10.34
CA ASN A 156 37.33 24.05 11.04
C ASN A 156 36.33 25.17 11.37
N THR A 157 36.17 25.53 12.64
CA THR A 157 35.20 26.52 13.13
C THR A 157 35.77 27.94 13.14
N ASP A 158 35.81 28.55 11.96
CA ASP A 158 35.93 30.02 11.82
C ASP A 158 34.54 30.72 11.80
N VAL A 159 33.47 30.00 12.12
CA VAL A 159 32.08 30.50 12.09
C VAL A 159 31.70 31.03 13.47
N GLU A 160 31.05 32.20 13.53
CA GLU A 160 30.43 32.72 14.76
C GLU A 160 29.63 31.60 15.45
N SER A 161 30.05 31.23 16.67
CA SER A 161 29.43 30.14 17.42
C SER A 161 27.96 30.48 17.69
N LEU A 162 27.05 29.61 17.22
CA LEU A 162 25.63 29.71 17.51
C LEU A 162 25.42 29.84 19.03
N TYR A 163 24.60 30.80 19.46
CA TYR A 163 24.37 31.01 20.89
C TYR A 163 23.74 29.74 21.50
N ALA A 164 24.40 29.14 22.48
CA ALA A 164 23.96 27.86 23.05
C ALA A 164 22.50 27.89 23.56
N GLY A 165 22.02 29.05 24.02
CA GLY A 165 20.62 29.25 24.42
C GLY A 165 19.63 29.16 23.26
N GLU A 166 20.00 29.61 22.06
CA GLU A 166 19.17 29.51 20.85
C GLU A 166 19.10 28.06 20.36
N VAL A 167 20.25 27.38 20.35
CA VAL A 167 20.35 25.95 20.01
C VAL A 167 19.48 25.10 20.95
N ILE A 168 19.53 25.37 22.27
CA ILE A 168 18.69 24.69 23.26
C ILE A 168 17.20 24.97 22.99
N THR A 169 16.85 26.23 22.71
CA THR A 169 15.46 26.63 22.48
C THR A 169 14.86 25.93 21.26
N VAL A 170 15.61 25.85 20.15
CA VAL A 170 15.18 25.15 18.93
C VAL A 170 15.04 23.65 19.19
N TYR A 171 16.03 23.04 19.84
CA TYR A 171 15.99 21.64 20.23
C TYR A 171 14.74 21.29 21.05
N GLU A 172 14.48 22.04 22.12
CA GLU A 172 13.33 21.80 23.00
C GLU A 172 12.00 21.98 22.28
N ASN A 173 11.94 22.96 21.37
CA ASN A 173 10.78 23.20 20.53
C ASN A 173 10.52 22.05 19.56
N LEU A 174 11.56 21.51 18.91
CA LEU A 174 11.43 20.36 18.00
C LEU A 174 11.03 19.09 18.75
N ILE A 175 11.62 18.81 19.92
CA ILE A 175 11.19 17.67 20.76
C ILE A 175 9.72 17.81 21.18
N LYS A 176 9.29 19.02 21.56
CA LYS A 176 7.88 19.31 21.86
C LYS A 176 7.00 19.14 20.62
N LEU A 177 7.47 19.57 19.46
CA LEU A 177 6.77 19.44 18.19
C LEU A 177 6.56 17.97 17.82
N TYR A 178 7.58 17.11 17.95
CA TYR A 178 7.45 15.67 17.69
C TYR A 178 6.39 15.03 18.57
N SER A 179 6.38 15.37 19.87
CA SER A 179 5.39 14.86 20.80
C SER A 179 3.96 15.29 20.46
N ALA A 180 3.78 16.55 20.05
CA ALA A 180 2.48 17.07 19.62
C ALA A 180 2.04 16.47 18.27
N ALA A 181 2.97 16.37 17.32
CA ALA A 181 2.76 15.77 16.01
C ALA A 181 2.36 14.30 16.13
N TRP A 182 2.99 13.56 17.04
CA TRP A 182 2.64 12.18 17.30
C TRP A 182 1.21 12.06 17.84
N LEU A 183 0.81 12.84 18.85
CA LEU A 183 -0.57 12.83 19.36
C LEU A 183 -1.60 13.16 18.26
N ILE A 184 -1.30 14.16 17.43
CA ILE A 184 -2.14 14.55 16.31
C ILE A 184 -2.25 13.40 15.31
N SER A 185 -1.14 12.75 14.97
CA SER A 185 -1.12 11.59 14.08
C SER A 185 -1.91 10.40 14.63
N GLN A 186 -1.87 10.13 15.93
CA GLN A 186 -2.60 9.02 16.55
C GLN A 186 -4.11 9.24 16.55
N ARG A 187 -4.55 10.49 16.79
CA ARG A 187 -5.98 10.84 16.89
C ARG A 187 -6.63 11.16 15.55
N GLU A 188 -5.87 11.74 14.62
CA GLU A 188 -6.40 12.26 13.35
C GLU A 188 -5.91 11.46 12.13
N GLY A 189 -4.88 10.62 12.28
CA GLY A 189 -4.31 9.80 11.21
C GLY A 189 -5.03 8.48 10.93
N GLY A 190 -6.16 8.21 11.57
CA GLY A 190 -7.06 7.11 11.23
C GLY A 190 -6.73 5.72 11.81
N ARG A 191 -5.49 5.45 12.28
CA ARG A 191 -5.11 4.18 12.94
C ARG A 191 -4.01 4.39 14.01
N PRO A 192 -4.30 4.29 15.32
CA PRO A 192 -3.30 4.48 16.38
C PRO A 192 -2.35 3.28 16.55
N GLN A 193 -1.07 3.55 16.88
CA GLN A 193 -0.03 2.58 17.23
C GLN A 193 -0.22 2.10 18.68
N LEU A 194 -0.52 0.81 18.87
CA LEU A 194 -0.87 0.22 20.17
C LEU A 194 0.28 -0.62 20.79
N LYS A 195 0.28 -0.78 22.12
CA LYS A 195 1.26 -1.62 22.84
C LYS A 195 1.18 -3.10 22.42
N ARG A 196 2.35 -3.73 22.26
CA ARG A 196 2.55 -5.12 21.78
C ARG A 196 1.74 -6.21 22.52
N SER A 197 1.32 -6.03 23.78
CA SER A 197 0.71 -7.12 24.57
C SER A 197 -0.67 -7.57 24.09
N LYS A 198 -1.35 -6.82 23.20
CA LYS A 198 -2.60 -7.25 22.54
C LYS A 198 -2.44 -7.59 21.05
N PHE A 199 -1.25 -7.40 20.48
CA PHE A 199 -0.99 -7.75 19.08
C PHE A 199 -0.69 -9.25 18.91
N GLU A 200 -0.23 -9.94 19.98
CA GLU A 200 -0.14 -11.40 19.98
C GLU A 200 -1.50 -12.07 20.14
N SER A 201 -2.46 -11.48 20.86
CA SER A 201 -3.85 -11.97 20.88
C SER A 201 -4.58 -11.75 19.55
N SER A 202 -4.24 -10.70 18.79
CA SER A 202 -4.83 -10.45 17.47
C SER A 202 -4.22 -11.29 16.34
N LEU A 203 -3.03 -11.89 16.53
CA LEU A 203 -2.44 -12.84 15.57
C LEU A 203 -3.10 -14.25 15.64
N THR A 204 -3.90 -14.48 16.68
CA THR A 204 -4.75 -15.66 16.89
C THR A 204 -6.23 -15.44 16.58
N GLU A 205 -6.66 -14.20 16.32
CA GLU A 205 -8.01 -13.95 15.78
C GLU A 205 -7.98 -14.10 14.25
N THR A 206 -7.78 -15.33 13.78
CA THR A 206 -8.46 -15.73 12.55
C THR A 206 -9.94 -15.55 12.82
N SER A 207 -10.56 -14.54 12.19
CA SER A 207 -12.02 -14.40 12.11
C SER A 207 -12.62 -15.80 11.92
N THR A 208 -13.34 -16.31 12.92
CA THR A 208 -14.03 -17.60 12.87
C THR A 208 -15.22 -17.59 11.93
N LYS A 209 -15.49 -16.45 11.27
CA LYS A 209 -16.53 -16.37 10.25
C LYS A 209 -16.12 -17.20 9.02
N PRO A 210 -17.04 -18.02 8.49
CA PRO A 210 -16.81 -18.74 7.24
C PRO A 210 -16.54 -17.75 6.12
N ILE A 211 -15.57 -18.06 5.27
CA ILE A 211 -15.23 -17.21 4.12
C ILE A 211 -16.30 -17.46 3.06
N VAL A 212 -17.01 -16.42 2.61
CA VAL A 212 -18.01 -16.58 1.55
C VAL A 212 -17.31 -16.43 0.20
N LEU A 213 -17.25 -17.50 -0.58
CA LEU A 213 -16.70 -17.48 -1.93
C LEU A 213 -17.78 -17.17 -2.96
N ARG A 214 -17.50 -16.23 -3.85
CA ARG A 214 -18.39 -15.89 -4.97
C ARG A 214 -18.11 -16.82 -6.16
N SER A 215 -19.15 -17.15 -6.90
CA SER A 215 -19.05 -17.91 -8.15
C SER A 215 -19.31 -17.01 -9.36
N ILE A 216 -18.75 -17.37 -10.52
CA ILE A 216 -19.03 -16.67 -11.78
C ILE A 216 -20.48 -16.95 -12.17
N SER A 217 -21.36 -16.00 -11.89
CA SER A 217 -22.80 -16.02 -12.21
C SER A 217 -23.32 -14.58 -12.26
N PRO A 218 -22.87 -13.78 -13.24
CA PRO A 218 -23.20 -12.37 -13.30
C PRO A 218 -24.69 -12.13 -13.54
N GLU A 219 -25.27 -11.24 -12.74
CA GLU A 219 -26.63 -10.73 -12.90
C GLU A 219 -26.59 -9.20 -12.98
N PRO A 220 -26.17 -8.64 -14.13
CA PRO A 220 -25.95 -7.20 -14.24
C PRO A 220 -27.28 -6.44 -14.06
N THR A 221 -27.23 -5.41 -13.23
CA THR A 221 -28.31 -4.43 -13.04
C THR A 221 -28.67 -3.73 -14.35
N ALA A 222 -29.81 -3.03 -14.40
CA ALA A 222 -30.19 -2.25 -15.58
C ALA A 222 -29.12 -1.21 -15.97
N ALA A 223 -28.51 -0.55 -14.99
CA ALA A 223 -27.42 0.40 -15.22
C ALA A 223 -26.15 -0.28 -15.74
N GLU A 224 -25.77 -1.43 -15.16
CA GLU A 224 -24.63 -2.21 -15.65
C GLU A 224 -24.85 -2.71 -17.07
N LYS A 225 -26.07 -3.13 -17.43
CA LYS A 225 -26.39 -3.54 -18.82
C LYS A 225 -26.18 -2.40 -19.83
N LEU A 226 -26.57 -1.17 -19.48
CA LEU A 226 -26.32 0.01 -20.33
C LEU A 226 -24.82 0.28 -20.48
N ALA A 227 -24.08 0.27 -19.37
CA ALA A 227 -22.62 0.45 -19.41
C ALA A 227 -21.92 -0.65 -20.21
N LEU A 228 -22.32 -1.92 -20.04
CA LEU A 228 -21.79 -3.06 -20.77
C LEU A 228 -22.06 -2.96 -22.28
N GLU A 229 -23.19 -2.39 -22.68
CA GLU A 229 -23.51 -2.12 -24.08
C GLU A 229 -22.56 -1.08 -24.70
N GLU A 230 -22.27 0.01 -23.97
CA GLU A 230 -21.29 1.01 -24.41
C GLU A 230 -19.87 0.43 -24.47
N ILE A 231 -19.47 -0.33 -23.45
CA ILE A 231 -18.17 -1.03 -23.40
C ILE A 231 -18.04 -2.00 -24.57
N LYS A 232 -19.07 -2.82 -24.84
CA LYS A 232 -19.10 -3.73 -25.98
C LYS A 232 -18.86 -2.99 -27.29
N ASN A 233 -19.60 -1.90 -27.53
CA ASN A 233 -19.49 -1.13 -28.77
C ASN A 233 -18.11 -0.49 -28.94
N LEU A 234 -17.51 0.02 -27.86
CA LEU A 234 -16.16 0.56 -27.86
C LEU A 234 -15.11 -0.53 -28.16
N ILE A 235 -15.23 -1.68 -27.51
CA ILE A 235 -14.32 -2.83 -27.68
C ILE A 235 -14.34 -3.30 -29.15
N LEU A 236 -15.53 -3.47 -29.73
CA LEU A 236 -15.67 -3.89 -31.14
C LEU A 236 -15.10 -2.85 -32.12
N LYS A 237 -15.20 -1.56 -31.80
CA LYS A 237 -14.60 -0.48 -32.61
C LYS A 237 -13.08 -0.49 -32.57
N CYS A 238 -12.47 -0.72 -31.40
CA CYS A 238 -11.02 -0.68 -31.24
C CYS A 238 -10.33 -1.98 -31.65
N CYS A 239 -11.04 -3.11 -31.63
CA CYS A 239 -10.52 -4.44 -31.87
C CYS A 239 -11.49 -5.23 -32.79
N PRO A 240 -11.39 -5.07 -34.12
CA PRO A 240 -12.34 -5.69 -35.06
C PRO A 240 -12.21 -7.22 -35.14
N GLN A 241 -11.12 -7.81 -34.63
CA GLN A 241 -10.89 -9.26 -34.63
C GLN A 241 -11.55 -10.00 -33.47
N ILE A 242 -12.38 -9.33 -32.67
CA ILE A 242 -13.10 -9.96 -31.55
C ILE A 242 -14.20 -10.86 -32.08
N GLN A 243 -14.23 -12.10 -31.60
CA GLN A 243 -15.25 -13.08 -31.94
C GLN A 243 -16.26 -13.31 -30.82
N MET A 244 -15.92 -13.02 -29.56
CA MET A 244 -16.86 -13.17 -28.45
C MET A 244 -16.50 -12.25 -27.28
N ILE A 245 -17.50 -11.74 -26.58
CA ILE A 245 -17.34 -11.01 -25.32
C ILE A 245 -18.33 -11.58 -24.31
N ILE A 246 -17.82 -12.05 -23.18
CA ILE A 246 -18.62 -12.59 -22.08
C ILE A 246 -18.31 -11.80 -20.82
N HIS A 247 -19.33 -11.24 -20.20
CA HIS A 247 -19.22 -10.66 -18.88
C HIS A 247 -19.18 -11.76 -17.81
N LEU A 248 -18.25 -11.63 -16.86
CA LEU A 248 -18.00 -12.60 -15.80
C LEU A 248 -18.52 -12.14 -14.43
N GLY A 249 -18.68 -10.83 -14.24
CA GLY A 249 -19.08 -10.21 -12.99
C GLY A 249 -18.50 -8.82 -12.80
N THR A 250 -19.00 -8.12 -11.79
CA THR A 250 -18.52 -6.80 -11.37
C THR A 250 -17.92 -6.87 -9.97
N HIS A 251 -16.93 -6.01 -9.70
CA HIS A 251 -16.44 -5.75 -8.36
C HIS A 251 -16.69 -4.28 -8.02
N PRO A 252 -17.17 -3.92 -6.82
CA PRO A 252 -17.55 -2.53 -6.51
C PRO A 252 -16.38 -1.61 -6.12
N LYS A 253 -15.19 -2.13 -5.75
CA LYS A 253 -14.10 -1.34 -5.16
C LYS A 253 -12.70 -1.78 -5.62
N PRO A 254 -12.09 -1.10 -6.62
CA PRO A 254 -12.73 -0.10 -7.48
C PRO A 254 -13.80 -0.74 -8.37
N PHE A 255 -14.80 0.05 -8.79
CA PHE A 255 -15.85 -0.46 -9.67
C PHE A 255 -15.25 -0.98 -10.98
N THR A 256 -15.30 -2.30 -11.21
CA THR A 256 -14.57 -2.98 -12.29
C THR A 256 -15.45 -4.03 -12.96
N PHE A 257 -15.51 -4.01 -14.29
CA PHE A 257 -16.11 -5.07 -15.11
C PHE A 257 -15.07 -6.14 -15.47
N TYR A 258 -15.40 -7.42 -15.25
CA TYR A 258 -14.57 -8.54 -15.66
C TYR A 258 -15.13 -9.15 -16.94
N LEU A 259 -14.30 -9.22 -17.98
CA LEU A 259 -14.70 -9.72 -19.30
C LEU A 259 -13.76 -10.85 -19.74
N LEU A 260 -14.33 -11.94 -20.25
CA LEU A 260 -13.63 -12.89 -21.12
C LEU A 260 -13.85 -12.47 -22.56
N ILE A 261 -12.77 -12.33 -23.33
CA ILE A 261 -12.79 -11.87 -24.71
C ILE A 261 -12.09 -12.90 -25.58
N LEU A 262 -12.79 -13.37 -26.60
CA LEU A 262 -12.22 -14.25 -27.61
C LEU A 262 -11.86 -13.45 -28.85
N ILE A 263 -10.62 -13.59 -29.28
CA ILE A 263 -10.10 -13.00 -30.50
C ILE A 263 -9.83 -14.07 -31.55
N SER A 264 -9.91 -13.65 -32.80
CA SER A 264 -9.65 -14.52 -33.94
C SER A 264 -8.21 -15.06 -33.93
N ASP A 265 -8.03 -16.27 -34.45
CA ASP A 265 -6.72 -16.94 -34.44
C ASP A 265 -5.69 -16.26 -35.36
N ASP A 266 -6.16 -15.50 -36.37
CA ASP A 266 -5.35 -14.67 -37.26
C ASP A 266 -4.82 -13.39 -36.59
N GLU A 267 -5.28 -13.06 -35.38
CA GLU A 267 -4.74 -11.93 -34.61
C GLU A 267 -3.27 -12.18 -34.32
N LYS A 268 -2.43 -11.27 -34.80
CA LYS A 268 -0.97 -11.34 -34.65
C LYS A 268 -0.52 -10.71 -33.35
N THR A 269 -1.30 -9.78 -32.82
CA THR A 269 -1.03 -9.10 -31.56
C THR A 269 -1.12 -10.10 -30.39
N PRO A 270 -0.12 -10.17 -29.50
CA PRO A 270 -0.19 -11.02 -28.33
C PRO A 270 -1.41 -10.71 -27.45
N GLU A 271 -2.03 -11.74 -26.86
CA GLU A 271 -3.26 -11.60 -26.05
C GLU A 271 -3.14 -10.55 -24.93
N HIS A 272 -1.97 -10.45 -24.30
CA HIS A 272 -1.72 -9.47 -23.24
C HIS A 272 -1.66 -8.02 -23.74
N GLU A 273 -1.17 -7.79 -24.96
CA GLU A 273 -1.19 -6.46 -25.58
C GLU A 273 -2.61 -6.06 -25.99
N VAL A 274 -3.39 -7.01 -26.52
CA VAL A 274 -4.82 -6.79 -26.80
C VAL A 274 -5.59 -6.50 -25.51
N SER A 275 -5.31 -7.23 -24.44
CA SER A 275 -5.88 -6.99 -23.11
C SER A 275 -5.58 -5.57 -22.63
N ASN A 276 -4.31 -5.14 -22.64
CA ASN A 276 -3.92 -3.78 -22.27
C ASN A 276 -4.63 -2.73 -23.14
N LYS A 277 -4.64 -2.92 -24.46
CA LYS A 277 -5.32 -2.02 -25.40
C LYS A 277 -6.81 -1.86 -25.05
N ILE A 278 -7.49 -2.95 -24.71
CA ILE A 278 -8.91 -2.92 -24.33
C ILE A 278 -9.10 -2.17 -23.01
N GLU A 279 -8.29 -2.48 -21.99
CA GLU A 279 -8.36 -1.84 -20.67
C GLU A 279 -8.11 -0.33 -20.75
N ASP A 280 -7.07 0.10 -21.50
CA ASP A 280 -6.71 1.50 -21.69
C ASP A 280 -7.81 2.27 -22.44
N ASN A 281 -8.35 1.69 -23.53
CA ASN A 281 -9.43 2.34 -24.28
C ASN A 281 -10.71 2.46 -23.45
N CYS A 282 -11.01 1.51 -22.56
CA CYS A 282 -12.23 1.58 -21.74
C CYS A 282 -12.10 2.50 -20.52
N GLN A 283 -10.89 2.95 -20.16
CA GLN A 283 -10.62 3.64 -18.89
C GLN A 283 -11.47 4.90 -18.66
N TYR A 284 -11.86 5.61 -19.74
CA TYR A 284 -12.71 6.81 -19.63
C TYR A 284 -14.19 6.50 -19.37
N LEU A 285 -14.64 5.27 -19.66
CA LEU A 285 -16.00 4.80 -19.36
C LEU A 285 -16.05 4.08 -18.01
N ALA A 286 -15.19 3.08 -17.82
CA ALA A 286 -15.16 2.25 -16.63
C ALA A 286 -13.84 1.47 -16.54
N HIS A 287 -13.49 1.01 -15.34
CA HIS A 287 -12.43 0.02 -15.22
C HIS A 287 -12.88 -1.31 -15.80
N VAL A 288 -12.07 -1.86 -16.69
CA VAL A 288 -12.25 -3.19 -17.28
C VAL A 288 -11.06 -4.06 -16.89
N HIS A 289 -11.33 -5.32 -16.57
CA HIS A 289 -10.31 -6.36 -16.50
C HIS A 289 -10.57 -7.37 -17.61
N ALA A 290 -9.73 -7.34 -18.64
CA ALA A 290 -9.90 -8.13 -19.85
C ALA A 290 -9.06 -9.40 -19.80
N ILE A 291 -9.72 -10.56 -19.80
CA ILE A 291 -9.11 -11.87 -19.99
C ILE A 291 -9.23 -12.21 -21.47
N VAL A 292 -8.15 -12.08 -22.23
CA VAL A 292 -8.14 -12.30 -23.68
C VAL A 292 -7.56 -13.66 -24.02
N HIS A 293 -8.24 -14.42 -24.87
CA HIS A 293 -7.76 -15.70 -25.42
C HIS A 293 -8.06 -15.80 -26.91
N LYS A 294 -7.21 -16.52 -27.64
CA LYS A 294 -7.53 -16.99 -29.00
C LYS A 294 -8.64 -18.03 -28.99
N VAL A 295 -9.43 -18.05 -30.07
CA VAL A 295 -10.55 -18.99 -30.23
C VAL A 295 -10.09 -20.45 -30.18
N ASN A 296 -8.98 -20.83 -30.83
CA ASN A 296 -8.51 -22.22 -30.76
C ASN A 296 -8.10 -22.63 -29.34
N SER A 297 -7.50 -21.73 -28.55
CA SER A 297 -7.18 -22.00 -27.15
C SER A 297 -8.44 -22.21 -26.30
N ALA A 298 -9.52 -21.46 -26.57
CA ALA A 298 -10.81 -21.68 -25.96
C ALA A 298 -11.40 -23.05 -26.33
N LYS A 299 -11.35 -23.42 -27.62
CA LYS A 299 -11.84 -24.72 -28.13
C LYS A 299 -11.11 -25.88 -27.49
N GLU A 300 -9.78 -25.84 -27.44
CA GLU A 300 -8.96 -26.86 -26.81
C GLU A 300 -9.31 -27.02 -25.31
N ALA A 301 -9.45 -25.89 -24.61
CA ALA A 301 -9.78 -25.91 -23.20
C ALA A 301 -11.19 -26.46 -22.91
N LEU A 302 -12.17 -26.18 -23.77
CA LEU A 302 -13.51 -26.78 -23.71
C LEU A 302 -13.48 -28.29 -23.97
N ASN A 303 -12.76 -28.73 -25.01
CA ASN A 303 -12.63 -30.16 -25.35
C ASN A 303 -12.00 -30.99 -24.21
N ILE A 304 -11.04 -30.44 -23.48
CA ILE A 304 -10.37 -31.11 -22.34
C ILE A 304 -11.19 -30.95 -21.04
N GLY A 305 -12.34 -30.27 -21.07
CA GLY A 305 -13.21 -30.08 -19.90
C GLY A 305 -12.55 -29.21 -18.83
N ARG A 306 -11.88 -28.12 -19.21
CA ARG A 306 -11.33 -27.15 -18.27
C ARG A 306 -12.46 -26.38 -17.59
N ARG A 307 -12.52 -26.49 -16.26
CA ARG A 307 -13.62 -25.97 -15.43
C ARG A 307 -13.94 -24.49 -15.67
N PHE A 308 -12.93 -23.62 -15.76
CA PHE A 308 -13.15 -22.19 -16.01
C PHE A 308 -14.02 -21.97 -17.25
N TRP A 309 -13.66 -22.62 -18.36
CA TRP A 309 -14.34 -22.52 -19.63
C TRP A 309 -15.75 -23.07 -19.57
N SER A 310 -15.95 -24.27 -19.00
CA SER A 310 -17.30 -24.82 -18.82
C SER A 310 -18.18 -23.91 -17.95
N THR A 311 -17.63 -23.31 -16.90
CA THR A 311 -18.36 -22.42 -15.98
C THR A 311 -18.76 -21.12 -16.68
N VAL A 312 -17.83 -20.48 -17.37
CA VAL A 312 -18.08 -19.23 -18.08
C VAL A 312 -19.08 -19.42 -19.22
N MET A 313 -18.98 -20.52 -19.99
CA MET A 313 -19.94 -20.80 -21.06
C MET A 313 -21.34 -21.12 -20.53
N LYS A 314 -21.44 -21.72 -19.33
CA LYS A 314 -22.73 -22.07 -18.70
C LYS A 314 -23.40 -20.88 -17.99
N LYS A 315 -22.62 -20.02 -17.33
CA LYS A 315 -23.13 -19.00 -16.41
C LYS A 315 -22.80 -17.55 -16.79
N GLY A 316 -21.83 -17.33 -17.67
CA GLY A 316 -21.42 -15.98 -18.08
C GLY A 316 -22.51 -15.27 -18.90
N PHE A 317 -22.52 -13.94 -18.83
CA PHE A 317 -23.47 -13.13 -19.58
C PHE A 317 -22.86 -12.72 -20.93
N VAL A 318 -23.33 -13.33 -22.03
CA VAL A 318 -22.81 -13.08 -23.37
C VAL A 318 -23.23 -11.69 -23.85
N LEU A 319 -22.25 -10.81 -24.11
CA LEU A 319 -22.46 -9.46 -24.64
C LEU A 319 -22.41 -9.44 -26.16
N TYR A 320 -21.53 -10.26 -26.73
CA TYR A 320 -21.30 -10.33 -28.16
C TYR A 320 -20.83 -11.73 -28.54
N GLN A 321 -21.31 -12.21 -29.69
CA GLN A 321 -20.81 -13.41 -30.35
C GLN A 321 -20.86 -13.19 -31.87
N PHE A 322 -19.73 -13.47 -32.53
CA PHE A 322 -19.65 -13.45 -33.98
C PHE A 322 -20.49 -14.61 -34.55
N PRO A 323 -21.35 -14.38 -35.56
CA PRO A 323 -22.32 -15.38 -36.00
C PRO A 323 -21.73 -16.73 -36.43
N GLU A 324 -20.53 -16.74 -37.02
CA GLU A 324 -19.87 -17.96 -37.48
C GLU A 324 -19.01 -18.65 -36.41
N LEU A 325 -18.91 -18.08 -35.20
CA LEU A 325 -18.15 -18.69 -34.12
C LEU A 325 -18.91 -19.91 -33.58
N ILE A 326 -18.32 -21.09 -33.79
CA ILE A 326 -18.77 -22.35 -33.22
C ILE A 326 -17.78 -22.80 -32.15
N LEU A 327 -18.27 -22.98 -30.93
CA LEU A 327 -17.52 -23.51 -29.79
C LEU A 327 -18.00 -24.92 -29.45
N PRO A 328 -17.10 -25.83 -29.01
CA PRO A 328 -17.47 -27.14 -28.52
C PRO A 328 -18.47 -27.06 -27.36
N ALA A 329 -19.33 -28.06 -27.25
CA ALA A 329 -20.20 -28.21 -26.09
C ALA A 329 -19.34 -28.34 -24.82
N HIS A 330 -19.79 -27.71 -23.73
CA HIS A 330 -19.10 -27.81 -22.46
C HIS A 330 -19.49 -29.11 -21.75
N SER A 331 -18.50 -29.83 -21.24
CA SER A 331 -18.73 -31.00 -20.38
C SER A 331 -18.94 -30.58 -18.94
N GLU A 332 -19.86 -31.24 -18.25
CA GLU A 332 -19.95 -31.11 -16.79
C GLU A 332 -18.72 -31.75 -16.14
N VAL A 333 -18.19 -31.08 -15.12
CA VAL A 333 -17.04 -31.57 -14.34
C VAL A 333 -17.58 -32.02 -13.00
N THR A 334 -17.36 -33.27 -12.64
CA THR A 334 -17.85 -33.83 -11.38
C THR A 334 -17.09 -33.25 -10.18
N ASN A 335 -17.71 -33.25 -9.00
CA ASN A 335 -17.11 -32.75 -7.77
C ASN A 335 -15.80 -33.47 -7.43
N GLU A 336 -15.67 -34.77 -7.74
CA GLU A 336 -14.44 -35.53 -7.52
C GLU A 336 -13.27 -34.95 -8.34
N ILE A 337 -13.51 -34.65 -9.63
CA ILE A 337 -12.49 -34.06 -10.52
C ILE A 337 -12.15 -32.63 -10.06
N LEU A 338 -13.13 -31.87 -9.57
CA LEU A 338 -12.90 -30.54 -9.01
C LEU A 338 -11.99 -30.59 -7.78
N LEU A 339 -12.28 -31.50 -6.85
CA LEU A 339 -11.49 -31.72 -5.64
C LEU A 339 -10.06 -32.18 -5.96
N GLU A 340 -9.90 -33.15 -6.86
CA GLU A 340 -8.59 -33.65 -7.27
C GLU A 340 -7.74 -32.53 -7.89
N ARG A 341 -8.31 -31.76 -8.83
CA ARG A 341 -7.61 -30.64 -9.47
C ARG A 341 -7.26 -29.54 -8.47
N ALA A 342 -8.16 -29.21 -7.55
CA ALA A 342 -7.90 -28.21 -6.51
C ALA A 342 -6.77 -28.65 -5.58
N LYS A 343 -6.79 -29.90 -5.12
CA LYS A 343 -5.72 -30.50 -4.30
C LYS A 343 -4.39 -30.51 -5.04
N PHE A 344 -4.37 -30.96 -6.28
CA PHE A 344 -3.15 -30.97 -7.11
C PHE A 344 -2.55 -29.56 -7.27
N ASN A 345 -3.38 -28.56 -7.56
CA ASN A 345 -2.90 -27.18 -7.74
C ASN A 345 -2.40 -26.56 -6.44
N TRP A 346 -3.08 -26.82 -5.31
CA TRP A 346 -2.63 -26.36 -3.99
C TRP A 346 -1.33 -27.05 -3.55
N GLU A 347 -1.23 -28.36 -3.75
CA GLU A 347 -0.03 -29.14 -3.44
C GLU A 347 1.17 -28.65 -4.24
N ARG A 348 0.97 -28.31 -5.52
CA ARG A 348 2.04 -27.81 -6.38
C ARG A 348 2.44 -26.37 -6.07
N TRP A 349 1.48 -25.45 -6.05
CA TRP A 349 1.75 -24.00 -6.03
C TRP A 349 1.59 -23.41 -4.62
N GLY A 350 0.58 -23.85 -3.86
CA GLY A 350 0.37 -23.40 -2.48
C GLY A 350 1.56 -23.78 -1.58
N LYS A 351 2.01 -25.03 -1.61
CA LYS A 351 3.20 -25.46 -0.86
C LYS A 351 4.48 -24.78 -1.34
N GLN A 352 4.65 -24.63 -2.66
CA GLN A 352 5.80 -23.90 -3.19
C GLN A 352 5.84 -22.45 -2.68
N GLY A 353 4.68 -21.78 -2.57
CA GLY A 353 4.58 -20.48 -1.93
C GLY A 353 5.07 -20.48 -0.49
N GLY A 354 4.72 -21.50 0.30
CA GLY A 354 5.24 -21.72 1.65
C GLY A 354 6.76 -21.92 1.71
N GLU A 355 7.33 -22.69 0.79
CA GLU A 355 8.79 -22.90 0.70
C GLU A 355 9.54 -21.62 0.32
N PHE A 356 8.99 -20.79 -0.57
CA PHE A 356 9.55 -19.48 -0.87
C PHE A 356 9.54 -18.54 0.35
N LEU A 357 8.47 -18.55 1.15
CA LEU A 357 8.41 -17.77 2.39
C LEU A 357 9.48 -18.24 3.40
N LYS A 358 9.65 -19.56 3.58
CA LYS A 358 10.73 -20.10 4.43
C LYS A 358 12.11 -19.66 3.94
N GLY A 359 12.36 -19.76 2.64
CA GLY A 359 13.61 -19.31 2.03
C GLY A 359 13.84 -17.81 2.23
N ALA A 360 12.79 -16.98 2.15
CA ALA A 360 12.87 -15.55 2.39
C ALA A 360 13.33 -15.24 3.82
N GLU A 361 12.80 -15.95 4.83
CA GLU A 361 13.22 -15.79 6.22
C GLU A 361 14.70 -16.15 6.45
N LEU A 362 15.19 -17.21 5.79
CA LEU A 362 16.60 -17.58 5.86
C LEU A 362 17.50 -16.48 5.27
N TYR A 363 17.17 -15.97 4.08
CA TYR A 363 17.92 -14.88 3.48
C TYR A 363 17.83 -13.58 4.27
N ARG A 364 16.70 -13.32 4.94
CA ARG A 364 16.55 -12.16 5.83
C ARG A 364 17.46 -12.28 7.06
N ALA A 365 17.56 -13.46 7.67
CA ALA A 365 18.45 -13.73 8.81
C ALA A 365 19.93 -13.55 8.44
N ASP A 366 20.28 -13.90 7.21
CA ASP A 366 21.61 -13.70 6.61
C ASP A 366 21.89 -12.25 6.16
N ASN A 367 20.98 -11.29 6.40
CA ASN A 367 21.02 -9.92 5.89
C ASN A 367 21.08 -9.81 4.35
N LYS A 368 20.64 -10.85 3.62
CA LYS A 368 20.52 -10.87 2.15
C LYS A 368 19.14 -10.34 1.73
N PHE A 369 18.86 -9.10 2.09
CA PHE A 369 17.54 -8.46 1.99
C PHE A 369 16.94 -8.46 0.58
N ARG A 370 17.74 -8.18 -0.44
CA ARG A 370 17.32 -8.24 -1.84
C ARG A 370 16.79 -9.62 -2.27
N LEU A 371 17.45 -10.70 -1.84
CA LEU A 371 17.02 -12.08 -2.14
C LEU A 371 15.78 -12.46 -1.33
N ALA A 372 15.71 -12.03 -0.07
CA ALA A 372 14.52 -12.20 0.76
C ALA A 372 13.30 -11.54 0.11
N ALA A 373 13.42 -10.27 -0.33
CA ALA A 373 12.36 -9.53 -1.02
C ALA A 373 11.87 -10.24 -2.29
N PHE A 374 12.81 -10.79 -3.07
CA PHE A 374 12.50 -11.55 -4.28
C PHE A 374 11.71 -12.83 -3.96
N LEU A 375 12.12 -13.58 -2.93
CA LEU A 375 11.40 -14.79 -2.53
C LEU A 375 10.01 -14.49 -1.92
N LEU A 376 9.84 -13.37 -1.22
CA LEU A 376 8.51 -12.93 -0.75
C LEU A 376 7.56 -12.68 -1.93
N HIS A 377 8.04 -12.08 -3.02
CA HIS A 377 7.24 -11.92 -4.24
C HIS A 377 6.86 -13.27 -4.85
N GLN A 378 7.84 -14.18 -5.00
CA GLN A 378 7.60 -15.51 -5.54
C GLN A 378 6.61 -16.32 -4.68
N SER A 379 6.63 -16.12 -3.36
CA SER A 379 5.66 -16.71 -2.43
C SER A 379 4.24 -16.27 -2.78
N VAL A 380 3.98 -14.97 -2.84
CA VAL A 380 2.65 -14.41 -3.15
C VAL A 380 2.19 -14.79 -4.57
N GLU A 381 3.09 -14.75 -5.56
CA GLU A 381 2.79 -15.13 -6.94
C GLU A 381 2.34 -16.59 -7.04
N SER A 382 3.07 -17.50 -6.37
CA SER A 382 2.77 -18.94 -6.39
C SER A 382 1.45 -19.24 -5.68
N VAL A 383 1.19 -18.61 -4.53
CA VAL A 383 -0.08 -18.79 -3.81
C VAL A 383 -1.28 -18.22 -4.58
N LEU A 384 -1.15 -17.06 -5.23
CA LEU A 384 -2.20 -16.51 -6.10
C LEU A 384 -2.52 -17.48 -7.25
N LYS A 385 -1.49 -18.04 -7.90
CA LYS A 385 -1.67 -19.06 -8.94
C LYS A 385 -2.39 -20.30 -8.43
N ALA A 386 -2.10 -20.73 -7.20
CA ALA A 386 -2.76 -21.86 -6.55
C ALA A 386 -4.25 -21.60 -6.36
N ILE A 387 -4.59 -20.47 -5.73
CA ILE A 387 -5.97 -20.12 -5.39
C ILE A 387 -6.82 -19.86 -6.63
N ILE A 388 -6.31 -19.11 -7.62
CA ILE A 388 -7.06 -18.84 -8.85
C ILE A 388 -7.36 -20.15 -9.60
N GLN A 389 -6.39 -21.07 -9.69
CA GLN A 389 -6.60 -22.36 -10.33
C GLN A 389 -7.52 -23.29 -9.53
N ALA A 390 -7.48 -23.24 -8.21
CA ALA A 390 -8.38 -24.03 -7.37
C ALA A 390 -9.83 -23.50 -7.47
N VAL A 391 -10.04 -22.21 -7.18
CA VAL A 391 -11.38 -21.63 -6.95
C VAL A 391 -12.15 -21.32 -8.22
N ILE A 392 -11.49 -20.88 -9.30
CA ILE A 392 -12.17 -20.60 -10.58
C ILE A 392 -11.66 -21.47 -11.74
N GLY A 393 -10.66 -22.34 -11.52
CA GLY A 393 -10.18 -23.25 -12.56
C GLY A 393 -9.38 -22.58 -13.67
N TYR A 394 -8.97 -21.32 -13.50
CA TYR A 394 -8.31 -20.54 -14.54
C TYR A 394 -6.80 -20.69 -14.47
N ARG A 395 -6.16 -21.12 -15.57
CA ARG A 395 -4.70 -21.27 -15.66
C ARG A 395 -4.08 -19.91 -15.97
N VAL A 396 -3.40 -19.32 -14.99
CA VAL A 396 -2.75 -18.03 -15.18
C VAL A 396 -1.37 -18.17 -15.81
N GLN A 397 -1.10 -17.39 -16.86
CA GLN A 397 0.20 -17.32 -17.54
C GLN A 397 0.99 -16.03 -17.21
N MET A 398 0.36 -15.04 -16.57
CA MET A 398 1.00 -13.78 -16.19
C MET A 398 1.66 -13.83 -14.80
N HIS A 399 2.69 -13.02 -14.62
CA HIS A 399 3.47 -12.90 -13.38
C HIS A 399 3.18 -11.60 -12.59
N ASN A 400 2.31 -10.73 -13.10
CA ASN A 400 2.01 -9.45 -12.47
C ASN A 400 1.08 -9.64 -11.25
N LEU A 401 1.59 -9.37 -10.04
CA LEU A 401 0.83 -9.52 -8.79
C LEU A 401 -0.45 -8.68 -8.75
N SER A 402 -0.45 -7.46 -9.29
CA SER A 402 -1.67 -6.64 -9.32
C SER A 402 -2.76 -7.24 -10.20
N ARG A 403 -2.40 -7.76 -11.38
CA ARG A 403 -3.38 -8.44 -12.23
C ARG A 403 -3.87 -9.74 -11.59
N LEU A 404 -2.98 -10.51 -10.97
CA LEU A 404 -3.35 -11.72 -10.23
C LEU A 404 -4.30 -11.43 -9.06
N LEU A 405 -3.98 -10.42 -8.25
CA LEU A 405 -4.80 -10.01 -7.12
C LEU A 405 -6.16 -9.45 -7.58
N ARG A 406 -6.20 -8.71 -8.70
CA ARG A 406 -7.47 -8.27 -9.29
C ARG A 406 -8.33 -9.44 -9.76
N LEU A 407 -7.76 -10.53 -10.28
CA LEU A 407 -8.53 -11.72 -10.64
C LEU A 407 -9.18 -12.38 -9.42
N THR A 408 -8.56 -12.32 -8.23
CA THR A 408 -9.15 -12.96 -7.05
C THR A 408 -10.46 -12.29 -6.61
N LEU A 409 -10.64 -11.01 -6.93
CA LEU A 409 -11.86 -10.26 -6.61
C LEU A 409 -13.12 -10.81 -7.30
N LEU A 410 -12.98 -11.66 -8.33
CA LEU A 410 -14.11 -12.42 -8.87
C LEU A 410 -14.74 -13.36 -7.84
N PHE A 411 -13.97 -13.84 -6.86
CA PHE A 411 -14.42 -14.83 -5.90
C PHE A 411 -14.17 -14.47 -4.43
N THR A 412 -13.25 -13.55 -4.11
CA THR A 412 -12.96 -13.14 -2.73
C THR A 412 -12.23 -11.80 -2.64
N ASP A 413 -12.51 -11.02 -1.60
CA ASP A 413 -11.82 -9.76 -1.28
C ASP A 413 -10.68 -9.95 -0.26
N GLU A 414 -10.76 -11.02 0.53
CA GLU A 414 -9.90 -11.33 1.67
C GLU A 414 -8.40 -11.23 1.33
N LEU A 415 -7.99 -11.68 0.15
CA LEU A 415 -6.58 -11.63 -0.27
C LEU A 415 -6.09 -10.21 -0.55
N LYS A 416 -6.95 -9.35 -1.10
CA LYS A 416 -6.61 -7.94 -1.34
C LYS A 416 -6.58 -7.19 -0.03
N ASP A 417 -7.55 -7.44 0.83
CA ASP A 417 -7.73 -6.77 2.11
C ASP A 417 -6.56 -7.03 3.06
N VAL A 418 -5.87 -8.18 2.91
CA VAL A 418 -4.61 -8.42 3.61
C VAL A 418 -3.66 -7.24 3.45
N PHE A 419 -3.43 -6.74 2.24
CA PHE A 419 -2.43 -5.69 1.97
C PHE A 419 -2.82 -4.29 2.43
N GLU A 420 -4.06 -4.05 2.87
CA GLU A 420 -4.50 -2.77 3.44
C GLU A 420 -4.08 -1.56 2.58
N LEU A 421 -4.32 -1.67 1.26
CA LEU A 421 -3.85 -0.71 0.23
C LEU A 421 -4.43 0.71 0.39
N ASP A 422 -5.43 0.88 1.23
CA ASP A 422 -5.99 2.17 1.64
C ASP A 422 -5.10 2.92 2.64
N THR A 423 -4.10 2.25 3.22
CA THR A 423 -3.11 2.86 4.10
C THR A 423 -1.80 3.17 3.38
N THR A 424 -1.10 4.21 3.83
CA THR A 424 0.24 4.52 3.34
C THR A 424 1.21 3.36 3.54
N GLU A 425 1.20 2.72 4.71
CA GLU A 425 2.08 1.57 5.01
C GLU A 425 1.77 0.37 4.11
N GLY A 426 0.50 -0.01 3.99
CA GLY A 426 0.07 -1.12 3.12
C GLY A 426 0.42 -0.88 1.65
N ALA A 427 0.21 0.35 1.15
CA ALA A 427 0.61 0.75 -0.19
C ALA A 427 2.14 0.69 -0.39
N GLN A 428 2.93 1.16 0.57
CA GLN A 428 4.40 1.10 0.52
C GLN A 428 4.93 -0.34 0.56
N LEU A 429 4.38 -1.20 1.43
CA LEU A 429 4.75 -2.61 1.52
C LEU A 429 4.40 -3.36 0.23
N TYR A 430 3.22 -3.10 -0.33
CA TYR A 430 2.82 -3.68 -1.60
C TYR A 430 3.71 -3.19 -2.74
N GLN A 431 4.06 -1.91 -2.78
CA GLN A 431 5.01 -1.36 -3.77
C GLN A 431 6.40 -2.00 -3.63
N LEU A 432 6.90 -2.19 -2.41
CA LEU A 432 8.16 -2.89 -2.14
C LEU A 432 8.13 -4.32 -2.69
N LEU A 433 7.04 -5.05 -2.43
CA LEU A 433 6.82 -6.40 -2.96
C LEU A 433 6.77 -6.44 -4.49
N GLN A 434 6.16 -5.43 -5.13
CA GLN A 434 6.12 -5.35 -6.59
C GLN A 434 7.49 -5.06 -7.20
N ASN A 435 8.21 -4.09 -6.64
CA ASN A 435 9.53 -3.67 -7.12
C ASN A 435 10.57 -4.78 -6.96
N SER A 436 10.41 -5.68 -6.00
CA SER A 436 11.36 -6.77 -5.76
C SER A 436 11.46 -7.76 -6.93
N TYR A 437 10.49 -7.86 -7.84
CA TYR A 437 10.58 -8.76 -9.00
C TYR A 437 11.56 -8.25 -10.07
N SER A 438 11.42 -6.97 -10.46
CA SER A 438 12.23 -6.36 -11.51
C SER A 438 13.56 -5.79 -10.99
N GLN A 439 13.56 -5.16 -9.81
CA GLN A 439 14.73 -4.45 -9.32
C GLN A 439 15.76 -5.38 -8.65
N SER A 440 15.30 -6.49 -8.03
CA SER A 440 16.22 -7.47 -7.44
C SER A 440 17.04 -8.25 -8.48
N ARG A 441 16.71 -8.17 -9.76
CA ARG A 441 17.47 -8.82 -10.84
C ARG A 441 18.35 -7.86 -11.62
N TYR A 442 17.97 -6.58 -11.72
CA TYR A 442 18.60 -5.67 -12.69
C TYR A 442 19.13 -4.35 -12.13
N SER A 443 18.83 -3.96 -10.88
CA SER A 443 19.28 -2.67 -10.33
C SER A 443 20.32 -2.85 -9.23
N SER A 444 21.46 -2.15 -9.31
CA SER A 444 22.45 -2.06 -8.23
C SER A 444 22.03 -1.12 -7.08
N SER A 445 20.95 -0.35 -7.25
CA SER A 445 20.46 0.64 -6.27
C SER A 445 19.28 0.16 -5.41
N PHE A 446 18.80 -1.06 -5.60
CA PHE A 446 17.72 -1.63 -4.78
C PHE A 446 18.29 -2.33 -3.53
N ASP A 447 18.29 -1.61 -2.42
CA ASP A 447 18.66 -2.13 -1.09
C ASP A 447 17.50 -1.91 -0.10
N PRO A 448 16.57 -2.89 0.01
CA PRO A 448 15.45 -2.77 0.93
C PRO A 448 15.92 -2.88 2.38
N ASP A 449 15.41 -2.01 3.26
CA ASP A 449 15.79 -2.04 4.67
C ASP A 449 15.22 -3.28 5.39
N GLY A 450 15.96 -3.76 6.39
CA GLY A 450 15.63 -5.00 7.10
C GLY A 450 14.32 -4.94 7.90
N ASP A 451 13.89 -3.74 8.31
CA ASP A 451 12.68 -3.56 9.10
C ASP A 451 11.43 -3.59 8.22
N SER A 452 11.44 -2.92 7.08
CA SER A 452 10.40 -3.02 6.05
C SER A 452 10.26 -4.46 5.56
N LEU A 453 11.37 -5.19 5.36
CA LEU A 453 11.29 -6.60 5.01
C LEU A 453 10.74 -7.49 6.10
N ARG A 454 11.07 -7.21 7.37
CA ARG A 454 10.47 -7.93 8.50
C ARG A 454 8.96 -7.72 8.54
N ILE A 455 8.48 -6.51 8.25
CA ILE A 455 7.04 -6.22 8.19
C ILE A 455 6.43 -6.92 6.96
N LEU A 456 7.05 -6.82 5.79
CA LEU A 456 6.58 -7.48 4.57
C LEU A 456 6.52 -9.01 4.73
N SER A 457 7.50 -9.62 5.37
CA SER A 457 7.50 -11.05 5.72
C SER A 457 6.28 -11.46 6.55
N LYS A 458 5.93 -10.68 7.58
CA LYS A 458 4.72 -10.91 8.38
C LYS A 458 3.47 -10.77 7.52
N GLN A 459 3.46 -9.78 6.64
CA GLN A 459 2.37 -9.50 5.73
C GLN A 459 2.12 -10.66 4.75
N VAL A 460 3.18 -11.19 4.14
CA VAL A 460 3.12 -12.38 3.27
C VAL A 460 2.74 -13.64 4.06
N THR A 461 3.15 -13.75 5.33
CA THR A 461 2.70 -14.83 6.21
C THR A 461 1.18 -14.77 6.43
N LYS A 462 0.63 -13.58 6.71
CA LYS A 462 -0.83 -13.35 6.82
C LYS A 462 -1.52 -13.71 5.51
N PHE A 463 -0.97 -13.27 4.38
CA PHE A 463 -1.47 -13.58 3.04
C PHE A 463 -1.58 -15.09 2.78
N ASN A 464 -0.51 -15.84 3.05
CA ASN A 464 -0.49 -17.29 2.83
C ASN A 464 -1.50 -18.03 3.72
N LYS A 465 -1.68 -17.59 4.97
CA LYS A 465 -2.70 -18.14 5.87
C LYS A 465 -4.12 -17.87 5.39
N VAL A 466 -4.41 -16.65 4.91
CA VAL A 466 -5.72 -16.30 4.35
C VAL A 466 -6.00 -17.13 3.10
N ALA A 467 -5.01 -17.28 2.22
CA ALA A 467 -5.13 -18.16 1.05
C ALA A 467 -5.41 -19.62 1.46
N GLU A 468 -4.70 -20.17 2.43
CA GLU A 468 -4.95 -21.53 2.91
C GLU A 468 -6.38 -21.71 3.44
N ARG A 469 -6.91 -20.71 4.16
CA ARG A 469 -8.31 -20.71 4.61
C ARG A 469 -9.29 -20.69 3.44
N ILE A 470 -9.08 -19.84 2.44
CA ILE A 470 -9.90 -19.81 1.21
C ILE A 470 -9.89 -21.16 0.51
N TYR A 471 -8.71 -21.78 0.41
CA TYR A 471 -8.58 -23.11 -0.19
C TYR A 471 -9.36 -24.17 0.60
N LYS A 472 -9.22 -24.21 1.94
CA LYS A 472 -9.96 -25.15 2.79
C LYS A 472 -11.47 -24.96 2.67
N GLN A 473 -11.93 -23.71 2.73
CA GLN A 473 -13.34 -23.38 2.54
C GLN A 473 -13.86 -23.85 1.17
N TYR A 474 -13.11 -23.61 0.09
CA TYR A 474 -13.48 -24.07 -1.24
C TYR A 474 -13.60 -25.60 -1.31
N ILE A 475 -12.71 -26.35 -0.63
CA ILE A 475 -12.80 -27.81 -0.56
C ILE A 475 -14.05 -28.23 0.21
N GLU A 476 -14.38 -27.56 1.31
CA GLU A 476 -15.60 -27.80 2.08
C GLU A 476 -16.86 -27.54 1.23
N ASP A 477 -16.91 -26.42 0.52
CA ASP A 477 -18.04 -26.02 -0.34
C ASP A 477 -18.31 -27.01 -1.49
N ILE A 478 -17.32 -27.78 -1.95
CA ILE A 478 -17.52 -28.83 -2.97
C ILE A 478 -18.03 -30.15 -2.36
N ASN A 479 -17.70 -30.41 -1.09
CA ASN A 479 -18.10 -31.63 -0.40
C ASN A 479 -19.53 -31.54 0.19
N CYS A 480 -20.01 -30.31 0.43
CA CYS A 480 -21.40 -30.01 0.77
C CYS A 480 -22.28 -30.03 -0.48
#